data_AF-B1YNU0-F1
#
_entry.id   AF-B1YNU0-F1
#
_cell.length_a   1.000
_cell.length_b   1.000
_cell.length_c   1.000
_cell.angle_alpha   90.00
_cell.angle_beta   90.00
_cell.angle_gamma   90.00
#
_symmetry.space_group_name_H-M   'P 1'
#
loop_
_entity.id
_entity.type
_entity.pdbx_description
1 polymer ?
#
loop_
_entity_poly.entity_id
_entity_poly.type
_entity_poly.pdbx_seq_one_letter_code
_entity_poly.pdbx_strand_id
1 'polypeptide(L)'
;MSSDRSDSPSAEPARDAGAPTPAPGHAAALPLPHDTPSSAARRRFLQSAAAAATVSATSHVHPRPAHAASGPAAPHRDPVPAQPVHLDINGRAYTLQLEPRVTLLDALREYAGLTGTKKGCDRGQCGACTVLVEGRRINACLTLAVMHEGERITTVEGLARGGVLSPVQRAFVEHDAFQCGYCTSGQLCSATALLDEFSSGAASAVTDDVRRHPAQLSDDEIRERMSGNLCRCGAYQNIVAAVRAAHAARG
;
A
#
# COMPACT_ATOMS: atom_id res chain seq x y z
N MET A 1 -38.30 -65.08 -6.78
CA MET A 1 -38.34 -66.53 -7.09
C MET A 1 -37.01 -66.85 -7.77
N SER A 2 -36.03 -67.56 -7.25
CA SER A 2 -35.86 -68.42 -6.07
C SER A 2 -34.37 -68.38 -5.71
N SER A 3 -34.04 -68.22 -4.43
CA SER A 3 -33.38 -69.23 -3.58
C SER A 3 -31.87 -69.38 -3.84
N ASP A 4 -31.05 -68.76 -3.00
CA ASP A 4 -30.41 -69.38 -1.81
C ASP A 4 -29.31 -70.40 -2.15
N ARG A 5 -28.06 -70.06 -1.80
CA ARG A 5 -27.22 -70.91 -0.95
C ARG A 5 -25.95 -70.19 -0.49
N SER A 6 -25.93 -69.99 0.82
CA SER A 6 -24.80 -69.74 1.70
C SER A 6 -23.69 -70.78 1.53
N ASP A 7 -22.43 -70.36 1.73
CA ASP A 7 -21.50 -71.11 2.57
C ASP A 7 -20.30 -70.23 2.98
N SER A 8 -20.14 -70.07 4.29
CA SER A 8 -18.89 -69.83 5.03
C SER A 8 -18.86 -70.94 6.08
N PRO A 9 -17.72 -71.58 6.37
CA PRO A 9 -16.74 -71.07 7.35
C PRO A 9 -15.29 -71.51 6.98
N SER A 10 -14.18 -71.15 7.62
CA SER A 10 -13.84 -71.21 9.04
C SER A 10 -12.56 -70.41 9.33
N ALA A 11 -12.46 -70.02 10.59
CA ALA A 11 -11.42 -69.23 11.22
C ALA A 11 -10.10 -69.99 11.45
N GLU A 12 -9.00 -69.22 11.49
CA GLU A 12 -7.74 -69.51 12.20
C GLU A 12 -6.91 -68.21 12.34
N PRO A 13 -5.96 -68.10 13.28
CA PRO A 13 -6.19 -67.77 14.68
C PRO A 13 -5.68 -66.37 15.06
N ALA A 14 -6.17 -65.90 16.21
CA ALA A 14 -5.75 -64.66 16.87
C ALA A 14 -4.23 -64.60 17.04
N ARG A 15 -3.61 -63.55 16.48
CA ARG A 15 -2.25 -63.16 16.81
C ARG A 15 -2.27 -62.17 17.95
N ASP A 16 -1.46 -62.54 18.93
CA ASP A 16 -1.23 -61.95 20.22
C ASP A 16 -0.90 -60.46 20.18
N ALA A 17 -1.37 -59.77 21.21
CA ALA A 17 -1.28 -58.34 21.40
C ALA A 17 0.18 -57.93 21.69
N GLY A 18 0.89 -57.50 20.65
CA GLY A 18 2.14 -56.78 20.78
C GLY A 18 1.87 -55.35 21.26
N ALA A 19 2.31 -55.04 22.48
CA ALA A 19 2.20 -53.73 23.12
C ALA A 19 2.72 -52.58 22.24
N PRO A 20 2.09 -51.39 22.28
CA PRO A 20 2.55 -50.24 21.54
C PRO A 20 3.91 -49.76 22.07
N THR A 21 4.87 -49.64 21.17
CA THR A 21 6.18 -49.03 21.37
C THR A 21 6.00 -47.60 21.90
N PRO A 22 6.61 -47.20 23.03
CA PRO A 22 6.49 -45.83 23.50
C PRO A 22 7.22 -44.89 22.53
N ALA A 23 6.50 -43.85 22.09
CA ALA A 23 7.08 -42.72 21.39
C ALA A 23 8.22 -42.12 22.24
N PRO A 24 9.32 -41.63 21.63
CA PRO A 24 10.35 -40.94 22.38
C PRO A 24 9.74 -39.71 23.05
N GLY A 25 9.73 -39.73 24.38
CA GLY A 25 9.19 -38.66 25.20
C GLY A 25 9.79 -37.32 24.79
N HIS A 26 8.94 -36.30 24.70
CA HIS A 26 9.39 -34.93 24.75
C HIS A 26 10.16 -34.76 26.05
N ALA A 27 11.49 -34.71 25.95
CA ALA A 27 12.32 -34.20 27.01
C ALA A 27 11.81 -32.79 27.31
N ALA A 28 11.19 -32.63 28.48
CA ALA A 28 10.90 -31.32 29.02
C ALA A 28 12.22 -30.54 29.03
N ALA A 29 12.32 -29.51 28.19
CA ALA A 29 13.45 -28.60 28.23
C ALA A 29 13.52 -28.02 29.64
N LEU A 30 14.61 -28.32 30.35
CA LEU A 30 14.95 -27.66 31.59
C LEU A 30 14.98 -26.15 31.32
N PRO A 31 14.31 -25.31 32.15
CA PRO A 31 14.38 -23.87 31.95
C PRO A 31 15.83 -23.42 32.10
N LEU A 32 16.33 -22.72 31.07
CA LEU A 32 17.60 -22.01 31.15
C LEU A 32 17.53 -21.01 32.32
N PRO A 33 18.58 -20.87 33.14
CA PRO A 33 18.58 -19.86 34.18
C PRO A 33 18.50 -18.47 33.53
N HIS A 34 17.37 -17.79 33.74
CA HIS A 34 17.30 -16.36 33.51
C HIS A 34 18.05 -15.66 34.65
N ASP A 35 19.31 -15.29 34.41
CA ASP A 35 20.01 -14.32 35.25
C ASP A 35 19.30 -12.97 35.11
N THR A 36 18.38 -12.67 36.01
CA THR A 36 17.91 -11.31 36.23
C THR A 36 19.05 -10.52 36.88
N PRO A 37 19.65 -9.52 36.22
CA PRO A 37 20.64 -8.68 36.88
C PRO A 37 19.96 -7.92 38.02
N SER A 38 20.44 -8.14 39.24
CA SER A 38 19.89 -7.45 40.41
C SER A 38 20.04 -5.93 40.25
N SER A 39 19.10 -5.18 40.84
CA SER A 39 19.11 -3.72 40.94
C SER A 39 20.46 -3.13 41.42
N ALA A 40 21.26 -3.92 42.15
CA ALA A 40 22.60 -3.55 42.62
C ALA A 40 23.70 -3.62 41.54
N ALA A 41 23.51 -4.40 40.47
CA ALA A 41 24.44 -4.49 39.34
C ALA A 41 24.27 -3.30 38.38
N ARG A 42 23.02 -2.89 38.11
CA ARG A 42 22.70 -1.68 37.33
C ARG A 42 23.19 -0.39 38.00
N ARG A 43 23.12 -0.34 39.33
CA ARG A 43 23.54 0.83 40.13
C ARG A 43 25.07 1.02 40.16
N ARG A 44 25.83 -0.08 40.12
CA ARG A 44 27.30 -0.04 40.06
C ARG A 44 27.85 0.37 38.69
N PHE A 45 27.18 -0.02 37.60
CA PHE A 45 27.55 0.41 36.24
C PHE A 45 27.38 1.93 36.03
N LEU A 46 26.32 2.52 36.59
CA LEU A 46 26.11 3.98 36.55
C LEU A 46 27.10 4.76 37.44
N GLN A 47 27.64 4.13 38.48
CA GLN A 47 28.64 4.76 39.37
C GLN A 47 30.07 4.72 38.79
N SER A 48 30.38 3.76 37.92
CA SER A 48 31.68 3.66 37.25
C SER A 48 31.85 4.58 36.03
N ALA A 49 30.81 5.30 35.60
CA ALA A 49 30.89 6.28 34.52
C ALA A 49 31.40 7.67 34.97
N ALA A 50 31.67 7.87 36.27
CA ALA A 50 32.01 9.18 36.84
C ALA A 50 33.53 9.44 36.99
N ALA A 51 34.41 8.63 36.39
CA ALA A 51 35.86 8.83 36.51
C ALA A 51 36.60 8.66 35.17
N ALA A 52 36.42 9.64 34.27
CA ALA A 52 37.34 9.90 33.16
C ALA A 52 37.22 11.38 32.70
N ALA A 53 37.50 12.31 33.61
CA ALA A 53 37.72 13.71 33.26
C ALA A 53 39.22 13.96 33.13
N THR A 54 39.82 13.54 32.01
CA THR A 54 41.15 14.00 31.62
C THR A 54 41.02 15.35 30.91
N VAL A 55 41.67 16.36 31.47
CA VAL A 55 41.76 17.72 30.95
C VAL A 55 42.53 17.69 29.63
N SER A 56 41.84 17.78 28.50
CA SER A 56 42.46 18.14 27.23
C SER A 56 42.40 19.66 27.08
N ALA A 57 43.58 20.29 27.09
CA ALA A 57 43.74 21.70 26.75
C ALA A 57 43.31 21.92 25.29
N THR A 58 42.10 22.44 25.09
CA THR A 58 41.61 22.81 23.76
C THR A 58 42.29 24.10 23.33
N SER A 59 43.14 24.04 22.30
CA SER A 59 43.51 25.23 21.54
C SER A 59 42.24 25.91 21.07
N HIS A 60 42.02 27.16 21.48
CA HIS A 60 40.91 27.98 21.01
C HIS A 60 41.11 28.32 19.52
N VAL A 61 40.75 27.39 18.64
CA VAL A 61 40.52 27.69 17.23
C VAL A 61 39.25 28.52 17.16
N HIS A 62 39.41 29.84 17.00
CA HIS A 62 38.29 30.72 16.69
C HIS A 62 37.69 30.27 15.34
N PRO A 63 36.42 29.84 15.28
CA PRO A 63 35.78 29.61 14.00
C PRO A 63 35.70 30.95 13.27
N ARG A 64 36.44 31.07 12.17
CA ARG A 64 36.33 32.21 11.26
C ARG A 64 34.92 32.13 10.67
N PRO A 65 34.08 33.18 10.77
CA PRO A 65 32.78 33.16 10.13
C PRO A 65 33.04 32.97 8.63
N ALA A 66 32.59 31.84 8.09
CA ALA A 66 32.48 31.71 6.65
C ALA A 66 31.46 32.78 6.24
N HIS A 67 31.93 33.88 5.66
CA HIS A 67 31.09 34.70 4.82
C HIS A 67 30.57 33.75 3.75
N ALA A 68 29.33 33.29 3.92
CA ALA A 68 28.55 32.76 2.83
C ALA A 68 28.59 33.88 1.79
N ALA A 69 29.41 33.69 0.76
CA ALA A 69 29.40 34.56 -0.39
C ALA A 69 27.96 34.52 -0.89
N SER A 70 27.26 35.64 -0.75
CA SER A 70 25.96 35.84 -1.37
C SER A 70 26.19 35.66 -2.86
N GLY A 71 25.92 34.47 -3.37
CA GLY A 71 25.92 34.22 -4.80
C GLY A 71 25.00 35.24 -5.47
N PRO A 72 25.26 35.63 -6.73
CA PRO A 72 24.39 36.56 -7.43
C PRO A 72 22.94 36.09 -7.28
N ALA A 73 22.06 37.01 -6.86
CA ALA A 73 20.65 36.72 -6.73
C ALA A 73 20.17 36.06 -8.03
N ALA A 74 19.53 34.89 -7.90
CA ALA A 74 19.00 34.21 -9.07
C ALA A 74 18.09 35.20 -9.83
N PRO A 75 18.19 35.27 -11.17
CA PRO A 75 17.39 36.21 -11.95
C PRO A 75 15.92 36.00 -11.62
N HIS A 76 15.24 37.10 -11.28
CA HIS A 76 13.80 37.09 -11.04
C HIS A 76 13.12 36.73 -12.36
N ARG A 77 12.48 35.56 -12.42
CA ARG A 77 11.69 35.16 -13.58
C ARG A 77 10.32 35.82 -13.46
N ASP A 78 9.88 36.46 -14.54
CA ASP A 78 8.51 36.97 -14.60
C ASP A 78 7.51 35.81 -14.47
N PRO A 79 6.39 36.00 -13.76
CA PRO A 79 5.34 35.00 -13.68
C PRO A 79 4.84 34.63 -15.07
N VAL A 80 4.74 33.34 -15.37
CA VAL A 80 4.05 32.88 -16.58
C VAL A 80 2.55 33.09 -16.36
N PRO A 81 1.84 33.79 -17.26
CA PRO A 81 0.42 34.04 -17.09
C PRO A 81 -0.39 32.74 -17.13
N ALA A 82 -1.50 32.72 -16.38
CA ALA A 82 -2.48 31.63 -16.48
C ALA A 82 -3.19 31.65 -17.84
N GLN A 83 -3.50 30.47 -18.36
CA GLN A 83 -4.21 30.26 -19.62
C GLN A 83 -5.39 29.31 -19.42
N PRO A 84 -6.42 29.36 -20.29
CA PRO A 84 -7.56 28.45 -20.18
C PRO A 84 -7.10 27.02 -20.50
N VAL A 85 -7.52 26.08 -19.66
CA VAL A 85 -7.29 24.64 -19.82
C VAL A 85 -8.63 23.91 -19.71
N HIS A 86 -8.94 23.07 -20.70
CA HIS A 86 -10.22 22.34 -20.77
C HIS A 86 -10.07 20.89 -20.33
N LEU A 87 -10.72 20.52 -19.23
CA LEU A 87 -10.64 19.17 -18.64
C LEU A 87 -12.02 18.52 -18.55
N ASP A 88 -12.13 17.23 -18.88
CA ASP A 88 -13.31 16.42 -18.56
C ASP A 88 -13.03 15.64 -17.27
N ILE A 89 -13.68 16.03 -16.18
CA ILE A 89 -13.48 15.44 -14.85
C ILE A 89 -14.80 14.84 -14.37
N ASN A 90 -14.81 13.53 -14.14
CA ASN A 90 -15.97 12.76 -13.70
C ASN A 90 -17.19 12.90 -14.64
N GLY A 91 -16.95 13.07 -15.95
CA GLY A 91 -17.99 13.25 -16.97
C GLY A 91 -18.56 14.67 -17.04
N ARG A 92 -17.88 15.65 -16.44
CA ARG A 92 -18.24 17.07 -16.46
C ARG A 92 -17.09 17.88 -17.03
N ALA A 93 -17.42 18.78 -17.96
CA ALA A 93 -16.46 19.73 -18.52
C ALA A 93 -16.11 20.83 -17.51
N TYR A 94 -14.81 21.12 -17.39
CA TYR A 94 -14.22 22.23 -16.64
C TYR A 94 -13.38 23.08 -17.59
N THR A 95 -13.45 24.40 -17.43
CA THR A 95 -12.51 25.34 -18.05
C THR A 95 -11.83 26.10 -16.91
N LEU A 96 -10.54 25.87 -16.72
CA LEU A 96 -9.76 26.39 -15.58
C LEU A 96 -8.67 27.35 -16.08
N GLN A 97 -8.43 28.44 -15.35
CA GLN A 97 -7.32 29.35 -15.65
C GLN A 97 -6.08 28.89 -14.88
N LEU A 98 -5.13 28.26 -15.58
CA LEU A 98 -3.98 27.59 -14.97
C LEU A 98 -2.65 28.12 -15.52
N GLU A 99 -1.66 28.30 -14.65
CA GLU A 99 -0.27 28.40 -15.12
C GLU A 99 0.17 27.04 -15.71
N PRO A 100 1.04 26.99 -16.73
CA PRO A 100 1.45 25.72 -17.36
C PRO A 100 2.10 24.71 -16.41
N ARG A 101 2.67 25.17 -15.29
CA ARG A 101 3.31 24.32 -14.27
C ARG A 101 2.34 23.66 -13.29
N VAL A 102 1.05 24.00 -13.33
CA VAL A 102 0.07 23.44 -12.39
C VAL A 102 -0.06 21.94 -12.66
N THR A 103 0.22 21.14 -11.62
CA THR A 103 0.05 19.68 -11.70
C THR A 103 -1.42 19.32 -11.87
N LEU A 104 -1.71 18.16 -12.45
CA LEU A 104 -3.09 17.66 -12.49
C LEU A 104 -3.66 17.56 -11.07
N LEU A 105 -2.84 17.16 -10.09
CA LEU A 105 -3.24 17.11 -8.68
C LEU A 105 -3.74 18.46 -8.16
N ASP A 106 -2.99 19.53 -8.40
CA ASP A 106 -3.35 20.86 -7.91
C ASP A 106 -4.53 21.44 -8.69
N ALA A 107 -4.62 21.19 -10.00
CA ALA A 107 -5.80 21.57 -10.79
C ALA A 107 -7.09 20.93 -10.23
N LEU A 108 -7.06 19.64 -9.91
CA LEU A 108 -8.21 18.94 -9.34
C LEU A 108 -8.61 19.52 -7.98
N ARG A 109 -7.64 19.73 -7.08
CA ARG A 109 -7.91 20.09 -5.69
C ARG A 109 -8.21 21.57 -5.50
N GLU A 110 -7.32 22.41 -6.01
CA GLU A 110 -7.27 23.83 -5.65
C GLU A 110 -8.07 24.70 -6.65
N TYR A 111 -8.25 24.22 -7.88
CA TYR A 111 -9.00 24.95 -8.93
C TYR A 111 -10.38 24.36 -9.18
N ALA A 112 -10.50 23.03 -9.29
CA ALA A 112 -11.80 22.37 -9.49
C ALA A 112 -12.55 22.06 -8.18
N GLY A 113 -11.89 22.21 -7.02
CA GLY A 113 -12.49 21.97 -5.69
C GLY A 113 -12.71 20.50 -5.34
N LEU A 114 -12.17 19.57 -6.13
CA LEU A 114 -12.29 18.11 -5.95
C LEU A 114 -11.17 17.62 -5.03
N THR A 115 -11.38 17.79 -3.74
CA THR A 115 -10.35 17.56 -2.71
C THR A 115 -10.17 16.09 -2.32
N GLY A 116 -10.93 15.17 -2.90
CA GLY A 116 -10.85 13.73 -2.64
C GLY A 116 -9.46 13.17 -2.96
N THR A 117 -8.87 13.57 -4.09
CA THR A 117 -7.48 13.25 -4.44
C THR A 117 -6.50 13.96 -3.49
N LYS A 118 -5.53 13.23 -2.92
CA LYS A 118 -4.70 13.75 -1.82
C LYS A 118 -3.24 14.03 -2.22
N LYS A 119 -2.67 15.09 -1.64
CA LYS A 119 -1.24 15.42 -1.76
C LYS A 119 -0.48 14.88 -0.55
N GLY A 120 -0.04 13.61 -0.62
CA GLY A 120 0.74 12.99 0.46
C GLY A 120 2.25 13.24 0.41
N CYS A 121 2.83 13.37 -0.79
CA CYS A 121 4.29 13.49 -0.96
C CYS A 121 4.73 14.46 -2.06
N ASP A 122 3.88 14.73 -3.04
CA ASP A 122 4.15 15.57 -4.23
C ASP A 122 5.36 15.18 -5.08
N ARG A 123 5.76 13.90 -5.01
CA ARG A 123 6.96 13.36 -5.70
C ARG A 123 6.83 11.89 -6.09
N GLY A 124 5.59 11.43 -6.32
CA GLY A 124 5.30 10.08 -6.83
C GLY A 124 5.55 8.90 -5.88
N GLN A 125 5.82 9.14 -4.61
CA GLN A 125 6.24 8.09 -3.67
C GLN A 125 5.08 7.34 -2.98
N CYS A 126 3.92 7.96 -2.82
CA CYS A 126 2.88 7.44 -1.92
C CYS A 126 1.58 6.95 -2.58
N GLY A 127 1.31 7.31 -3.84
CA GLY A 127 0.05 6.97 -4.52
C GLY A 127 -1.23 7.61 -3.96
N ALA A 128 -1.16 8.46 -2.92
CA ALA A 128 -2.37 9.10 -2.38
C ALA A 128 -3.08 10.04 -3.40
N CYS A 129 -2.35 10.44 -4.45
CA CYS A 129 -2.81 11.27 -5.55
C CYS A 129 -3.28 10.47 -6.79
N THR A 130 -3.48 9.16 -6.67
CA THR A 130 -3.90 8.35 -7.82
C THR A 130 -5.28 8.75 -8.32
N VAL A 131 -5.36 8.98 -9.64
CA VAL A 131 -6.60 9.20 -10.41
C VAL A 131 -6.55 8.32 -11.66
N LEU A 132 -7.68 8.18 -12.36
CA LEU A 132 -7.75 7.47 -13.63
C LEU A 132 -7.79 8.48 -14.78
N VAL A 133 -6.92 8.34 -15.76
CA VAL A 133 -6.93 9.09 -17.02
C VAL A 133 -7.13 8.10 -18.15
N GLU A 134 -8.24 8.23 -18.89
CA GLU A 134 -8.67 7.23 -19.87
C GLU A 134 -8.70 5.80 -19.30
N GLY A 135 -9.15 5.66 -18.04
CA GLY A 135 -9.19 4.39 -17.32
C GLY A 135 -7.84 3.92 -16.75
N ARG A 136 -6.71 4.54 -17.12
CA ARG A 136 -5.38 4.19 -16.63
C ARG A 136 -5.07 4.95 -15.34
N ARG A 137 -4.65 4.24 -14.29
CA ARG A 137 -4.24 4.90 -13.05
C ARG A 137 -2.89 5.61 -13.21
N ILE A 138 -2.79 6.85 -12.73
CA ILE A 138 -1.55 7.64 -12.71
C ILE A 138 -1.40 8.42 -11.41
N ASN A 139 -0.17 8.82 -11.08
CA ASN A 139 0.09 9.78 -10.00
C ASN A 139 -0.12 11.21 -10.50
N ALA A 140 -1.22 11.86 -10.09
CA ALA A 140 -1.56 13.20 -10.55
C ALA A 140 -0.53 14.29 -10.19
N CYS A 141 0.34 14.05 -9.19
CA CYS A 141 1.40 14.99 -8.83
C CYS A 141 2.59 15.00 -9.81
N LEU A 142 2.70 14.03 -10.70
CA LEU A 142 3.83 13.88 -11.64
C LEU A 142 3.46 14.20 -13.09
N THR A 143 2.36 14.91 -13.30
CA THR A 143 1.89 15.33 -14.62
C THR A 143 1.26 16.71 -14.55
N LEU A 144 1.29 17.46 -15.64
CA LEU A 144 0.75 18.82 -15.73
C LEU A 144 -0.69 18.78 -16.22
N ALA A 145 -1.55 19.64 -15.71
CA ALA A 145 -2.96 19.68 -16.10
C ALA A 145 -3.13 19.95 -17.61
N VAL A 146 -2.29 20.82 -18.18
CA VAL A 146 -2.28 21.14 -19.62
C VAL A 146 -2.01 19.94 -20.52
N MET A 147 -1.41 18.85 -20.00
CA MET A 147 -1.13 17.65 -20.79
C MET A 147 -2.36 16.75 -20.97
N HIS A 148 -3.44 17.01 -20.25
CA HIS A 148 -4.63 16.17 -20.17
C HIS A 148 -5.87 16.82 -20.80
N GLU A 149 -5.68 17.83 -21.65
CA GLU A 149 -6.81 18.40 -22.40
C GLU A 149 -7.44 17.36 -23.32
N GLY A 150 -8.77 17.29 -23.28
CA GLY A 150 -9.55 16.33 -24.07
C GLY A 150 -9.56 14.90 -23.54
N GLU A 151 -8.80 14.59 -22.49
CA GLU A 151 -8.83 13.29 -21.83
C GLU A 151 -9.86 13.25 -20.70
N ARG A 152 -10.48 12.08 -20.49
CA ARG A 152 -11.40 11.81 -19.40
C ARG A 152 -10.63 11.45 -18.14
N ILE A 153 -10.84 12.26 -17.12
CA ILE A 153 -10.25 12.09 -15.78
C ILE A 153 -11.34 11.61 -14.83
N THR A 154 -11.09 10.51 -14.11
CA THR A 154 -11.94 10.03 -13.02
C THR A 154 -11.18 10.11 -11.69
N THR A 155 -11.75 10.83 -10.74
CA THR A 155 -11.27 10.91 -9.35
C THR A 155 -12.09 9.98 -8.45
N VAL A 156 -11.75 9.91 -7.15
CA VAL A 156 -12.50 9.09 -6.19
C VAL A 156 -13.99 9.48 -6.12
N GLU A 157 -14.30 10.78 -6.28
CA GLU A 157 -15.65 11.32 -6.32
C GLU A 157 -16.46 10.75 -7.50
N GLY A 158 -15.81 10.43 -8.62
CA GLY A 158 -16.44 9.86 -9.81
C GLY A 158 -16.62 8.35 -9.79
N LEU A 159 -16.12 7.64 -8.77
CA LEU A 159 -16.28 6.18 -8.68
C LEU A 159 -17.72 5.77 -8.33
N ALA A 160 -18.42 6.59 -7.55
CA ALA A 160 -19.83 6.37 -7.23
C ALA A 160 -20.72 6.93 -8.35
N ARG A 161 -21.85 6.27 -8.64
CA ARG A 161 -22.83 6.74 -9.64
C ARG A 161 -24.20 6.87 -9.00
N GLY A 162 -24.81 8.06 -9.12
CA GLY A 162 -26.15 8.31 -8.57
C GLY A 162 -26.27 8.06 -7.06
N GLY A 163 -25.19 8.31 -6.30
CA GLY A 163 -25.13 8.04 -4.85
C GLY A 163 -24.88 6.57 -4.48
N VAL A 164 -24.78 5.66 -5.45
CA VAL A 164 -24.49 4.25 -5.21
C VAL A 164 -22.97 4.04 -5.23
N LEU A 165 -22.44 3.46 -4.15
CA LEU A 165 -21.03 3.09 -4.05
C LEU A 165 -20.66 2.06 -5.11
N SER A 166 -19.47 2.24 -5.70
CA SER A 166 -18.85 1.23 -6.56
C SER A 166 -18.61 -0.07 -5.77
N PRO A 167 -18.50 -1.22 -6.45
CA PRO A 167 -18.16 -2.48 -5.79
C PRO A 167 -16.89 -2.40 -4.92
N VAL A 168 -15.87 -1.69 -5.42
CA VAL A 168 -14.62 -1.46 -4.67
C VAL A 168 -14.86 -0.59 -3.44
N GLN A 169 -15.61 0.51 -3.55
CA GLN A 169 -15.94 1.36 -2.40
C GLN A 169 -16.71 0.59 -1.33
N ARG A 170 -17.69 -0.21 -1.74
CA ARG A 170 -18.48 -1.04 -0.82
C ARG A 170 -17.62 -2.06 -0.09
N ALA A 171 -16.79 -2.80 -0.83
CA ALA A 171 -15.88 -3.78 -0.24
C ALA A 171 -14.90 -3.12 0.75
N PHE A 172 -14.41 -1.91 0.46
CA PHE A 172 -13.54 -1.19 1.39
C PHE A 172 -14.24 -0.84 2.71
N VAL A 173 -15.54 -0.53 2.68
CA VAL A 173 -16.35 -0.30 3.89
C VAL A 173 -16.58 -1.62 4.64
N GLU A 174 -17.02 -2.65 3.94
CA GLU A 174 -17.37 -3.95 4.54
C GLU A 174 -16.17 -4.65 5.20
N HIS A 175 -14.97 -4.44 4.66
CA HIS A 175 -13.74 -5.05 5.17
C HIS A 175 -12.90 -4.12 6.05
N ASP A 176 -13.40 -2.94 6.42
CA ASP A 176 -12.65 -1.94 7.20
C ASP A 176 -11.26 -1.66 6.60
N ALA A 177 -11.22 -1.44 5.29
CA ALA A 177 -9.99 -1.30 4.49
C ALA A 177 -9.39 0.12 4.53
N PHE A 178 -9.59 0.84 5.63
CA PHE A 178 -9.04 2.16 5.89
C PHE A 178 -9.07 2.48 7.38
N GLN A 179 -8.35 3.52 7.78
CA GLN A 179 -8.44 4.09 9.13
C GLN A 179 -8.54 5.61 9.04
N CYS A 180 -7.40 6.32 8.96
CA CYS A 180 -7.40 7.78 8.85
C CYS A 180 -8.04 8.32 7.56
N GLY A 181 -8.30 7.45 6.58
CA GLY A 181 -8.94 7.82 5.31
C GLY A 181 -8.01 8.48 4.28
N TYR A 182 -6.81 8.92 4.67
CA TYR A 182 -5.98 9.78 3.81
C TYR A 182 -5.49 9.08 2.53
N CYS A 183 -5.04 7.83 2.63
CA CYS A 183 -4.61 7.07 1.45
C CYS A 183 -5.79 6.48 0.66
N THR A 184 -6.99 6.44 1.25
CA THR A 184 -8.12 5.64 0.75
C THR A 184 -8.55 6.04 -0.64
N SER A 185 -8.55 7.34 -0.98
CA SER A 185 -8.87 7.80 -2.34
C SER A 185 -7.97 7.18 -3.40
N GLY A 186 -6.65 7.21 -3.16
CA GLY A 186 -5.68 6.60 -4.06
C GLY A 186 -5.81 5.08 -4.11
N GLN A 187 -6.07 4.43 -2.97
CA GLN A 187 -6.31 2.99 -2.90
C GLN A 187 -7.54 2.57 -3.73
N LEU A 188 -8.65 3.31 -3.63
CA LEU A 188 -9.88 3.03 -4.39
C LEU A 188 -9.70 3.18 -5.90
N CYS A 189 -9.05 4.27 -6.33
CA CYS A 189 -8.72 4.47 -7.76
C CYS A 189 -7.77 3.37 -8.26
N SER A 190 -6.72 3.06 -7.51
CA SER A 190 -5.76 2.00 -7.88
C SER A 190 -6.41 0.63 -7.93
N ALA A 191 -7.23 0.27 -6.95
CA ALA A 191 -7.94 -1.00 -6.93
C ALA A 191 -8.91 -1.12 -8.11
N THR A 192 -9.59 -0.03 -8.48
CA THR A 192 -10.48 -0.01 -9.64
C THR A 192 -9.71 -0.33 -10.93
N ALA A 193 -8.62 0.37 -11.20
CA ALA A 193 -7.79 0.13 -12.38
C ALA A 193 -7.09 -1.23 -12.35
N LEU A 194 -6.59 -1.68 -11.19
CA LEU A 194 -5.98 -3.00 -11.02
C LEU A 194 -6.90 -4.12 -11.48
N LEU A 195 -8.19 -4.05 -11.14
CA LEU A 195 -9.15 -5.08 -11.55
C LEU A 195 -9.35 -5.10 -13.07
N ASP A 196 -9.31 -3.94 -13.73
CA ASP A 196 -9.40 -3.82 -15.18
C ASP A 196 -8.09 -4.28 -15.87
N GLU A 197 -6.93 -3.90 -15.31
CA GLU A 197 -5.60 -4.36 -15.72
C GLU A 197 -5.51 -5.90 -15.67
N PHE A 198 -5.94 -6.50 -14.55
CA PHE A 198 -5.95 -7.95 -14.41
C PHE A 198 -6.91 -8.58 -15.41
N SER A 199 -8.14 -8.08 -15.55
CA SER A 199 -9.13 -8.63 -16.49
C SER A 199 -8.70 -8.54 -17.95
N SER A 200 -7.87 -7.55 -18.31
CA SER A 200 -7.32 -7.35 -19.66
C SER A 200 -6.04 -8.16 -19.94
N GLY A 201 -5.57 -8.96 -18.99
CA GLY A 201 -4.40 -9.82 -19.20
C GLY A 201 -3.05 -9.18 -18.88
N ALA A 202 -3.01 -7.98 -18.27
CA ALA A 202 -1.76 -7.33 -17.93
C ALA A 202 -1.01 -8.14 -16.86
N ALA A 203 0.24 -8.52 -17.11
CA ALA A 203 1.12 -9.16 -16.13
C ALA A 203 1.62 -8.16 -15.07
N SER A 204 2.04 -8.68 -13.91
CA SER A 204 2.75 -7.94 -12.85
C SER A 204 4.12 -8.57 -12.59
N ALA A 205 4.89 -8.02 -11.65
CA ALA A 205 6.19 -8.57 -11.28
C ALA A 205 6.12 -9.96 -10.63
N VAL A 206 4.94 -10.38 -10.16
CA VAL A 206 4.72 -11.69 -9.52
C VAL A 206 3.96 -12.67 -10.42
N THR A 207 3.73 -12.33 -11.69
CA THR A 207 3.13 -13.24 -12.67
C THR A 207 4.16 -14.30 -13.10
N ASP A 208 3.90 -15.57 -12.81
CA ASP A 208 4.84 -16.68 -13.07
C ASP A 208 5.21 -16.86 -14.56
N ASP A 209 4.24 -16.78 -15.46
CA ASP A 209 4.44 -16.88 -16.91
C ASP A 209 3.69 -15.75 -17.62
N VAL A 210 4.41 -14.73 -18.09
CA VAL A 210 3.85 -13.55 -18.77
C VAL A 210 3.11 -13.87 -20.07
N ARG A 211 3.21 -15.11 -20.58
CA ARG A 211 2.45 -15.57 -21.77
C ARG A 211 1.08 -16.14 -21.40
N ARG A 212 0.80 -16.34 -20.12
CA ARG A 212 -0.45 -16.91 -19.62
C ARG A 212 -1.17 -15.89 -18.75
N HIS A 213 -2.49 -15.82 -18.92
CA HIS A 213 -3.33 -15.04 -18.02
C HIS A 213 -3.79 -15.93 -16.85
N PRO A 214 -3.47 -15.58 -15.59
CA PRO A 214 -3.95 -16.33 -14.44
C PRO A 214 -5.47 -16.31 -14.37
N ALA A 215 -6.09 -17.47 -14.12
CA ALA A 215 -7.56 -17.56 -14.03
C ALA A 215 -8.13 -16.84 -12.79
N GLN A 216 -7.31 -16.62 -11.76
CA GLN A 216 -7.71 -15.98 -10.51
C GLN A 216 -6.69 -14.93 -10.08
N LEU A 217 -7.19 -13.83 -9.55
CA LEU A 217 -6.37 -12.78 -8.94
C LEU A 217 -5.94 -13.22 -7.53
N SER A 218 -4.68 -13.60 -7.37
CA SER A 218 -4.12 -14.04 -6.09
C SER A 218 -3.84 -12.87 -5.14
N ASP A 219 -3.70 -13.15 -3.84
CA ASP A 219 -3.33 -12.13 -2.86
C ASP A 219 -1.95 -11.49 -3.17
N ASP A 220 -1.00 -12.25 -3.72
CA ASP A 220 0.32 -11.73 -4.10
C ASP A 220 0.24 -10.79 -5.30
N GLU A 221 -0.59 -11.11 -6.29
CA GLU A 221 -0.90 -10.20 -7.41
C GLU A 221 -1.56 -8.91 -6.91
N ILE A 222 -2.48 -9.00 -5.94
CA ILE A 222 -3.11 -7.81 -5.35
C ILE A 222 -2.06 -6.96 -4.63
N ARG A 223 -1.22 -7.56 -3.79
CA ARG A 223 -0.17 -6.85 -3.04
C ARG A 223 0.80 -6.14 -3.98
N GLU A 224 1.29 -6.85 -4.99
CA GLU A 224 2.24 -6.31 -5.96
C GLU A 224 1.62 -5.15 -6.73
N ARG A 225 0.41 -5.33 -7.29
CA ARG A 225 -0.25 -4.30 -8.09
C ARG A 225 -0.71 -3.10 -7.26
N MET A 226 -0.95 -3.25 -5.96
CA MET A 226 -1.31 -2.14 -5.05
C MET A 226 -0.09 -1.50 -4.37
N SER A 227 1.12 -2.01 -4.59
CA SER A 227 2.34 -1.57 -3.90
C SER A 227 2.68 -0.09 -4.07
N GLY A 228 2.20 0.54 -5.15
CA GLY A 228 2.33 1.97 -5.42
C GLY A 228 1.50 2.89 -4.50
N ASN A 229 0.63 2.34 -3.64
CA ASN A 229 -0.23 3.10 -2.74
C ASN A 229 0.12 2.80 -1.27
N LEU A 230 0.82 3.73 -0.62
CA LEU A 230 1.27 3.56 0.75
C LEU A 230 0.18 3.89 1.77
N CYS A 231 0.05 3.04 2.79
CA CYS A 231 -0.84 3.20 3.93
C CYS A 231 -0.04 3.17 5.25
N ARG A 232 0.11 4.33 5.90
CA ARG A 232 0.86 4.41 7.18
C ARG A 232 0.10 3.81 8.37
N CYS A 233 -1.24 3.78 8.30
CA CYS A 233 -2.09 3.11 9.28
C CYS A 233 -1.93 1.58 9.26
N GLY A 234 -1.37 1.01 8.18
CA GLY A 234 -1.14 -0.43 8.07
C GLY A 234 -2.38 -1.26 7.74
N ALA A 235 -3.40 -0.67 7.10
CA ALA A 235 -4.65 -1.36 6.72
C ALA A 235 -4.50 -2.38 5.55
N TYR A 236 -3.28 -2.76 5.18
CA TYR A 236 -3.01 -3.52 3.96
C TYR A 236 -3.71 -4.88 3.87
N GLN A 237 -3.80 -5.63 4.97
CA GLN A 237 -4.49 -6.93 4.96
C GLN A 237 -5.98 -6.77 4.64
N ASN A 238 -6.62 -5.74 5.21
CA ASN A 238 -8.02 -5.42 4.96
C ASN A 238 -8.21 -4.88 3.53
N ILE A 239 -7.27 -4.09 3.02
CA ILE A 239 -7.26 -3.63 1.62
C ILE A 239 -7.18 -4.81 0.66
N VAL A 240 -6.28 -5.77 0.89
CA VAL A 240 -6.20 -6.99 0.06
C VAL A 240 -7.50 -7.78 0.10
N ALA A 241 -8.08 -7.96 1.29
CA ALA A 241 -9.37 -8.64 1.46
C ALA A 241 -10.50 -7.94 0.69
N ALA A 242 -10.57 -6.61 0.75
CA ALA A 242 -11.56 -5.80 0.03
C ALA A 242 -11.41 -5.91 -1.49
N VAL A 243 -10.18 -5.82 -2.02
CA VAL A 243 -9.93 -5.95 -3.47
C VAL A 243 -10.33 -7.35 -3.96
N ARG A 244 -9.99 -8.39 -3.22
CA ARG A 244 -10.39 -9.77 -3.53
C ARG A 244 -11.92 -9.93 -3.54
N ALA A 245 -12.62 -9.39 -2.55
CA ALA A 245 -14.07 -9.42 -2.51
C ALA A 245 -14.70 -8.66 -3.69
N ALA A 246 -14.15 -7.49 -4.04
CA ALA A 246 -14.59 -6.73 -5.20
C ALA A 246 -14.33 -7.46 -6.53
N HIS A 247 -13.22 -8.21 -6.65
CA HIS A 247 -12.95 -9.06 -7.81
C HIS A 247 -13.98 -10.19 -7.94
N ALA A 248 -14.26 -10.90 -6.84
CA ALA A 248 -15.24 -11.99 -6.83
C ALA A 248 -16.65 -11.51 -7.21
N ALA A 249 -17.03 -10.29 -6.83
CA ALA A 249 -18.33 -9.70 -7.17
C ALA A 249 -18.46 -9.23 -8.63
N ARG A 250 -17.40 -9.27 -9.45
CA ARG A 250 -17.44 -8.96 -10.89
C ARG A 250 -17.82 -10.18 -11.76
N GLY A 251 -17.78 -11.39 -11.20
CA GLY A 251 -18.08 -12.66 -11.86
C GLY A 251 -19.52 -13.13 -11.68
#